data_AF-A0A956LMZ0-F1
#
_entry.id   AF-A0A956LMZ0-F1
#
_cell.length_a   1.000
_cell.length_b   1.000
_cell.length_c   1.000
_cell.angle_alpha   90.00
_cell.angle_beta   90.00
_cell.angle_gamma   90.00
#
_symmetry.space_group_name_H-M   'P 1'
#
loop_
_entity.id
_entity.type
_entity.pdbx_description
1 polymer ?
#
loop_
_entity_poly.entity_id
_entity_poly.type
_entity_poly.pdbx_seq_one_letter_code
_entity_poly.pdbx_strand_id
1 'polypeptide(L)'
;MYPRDDAPDTEIPRLLSFLFLAFCTVTDGDLAPEELEVMAGRIKRWIPDGAHTHIVEFVEQAAALYDAHESDRSVWSSASDFARLLRGRITQAQRRDVIEDLIVIAKADGVIVAGEIEFIEHIMRLLAIKAPHGLREGPVEPEFERTASLTNMQIAAILDLDEL
;
A
#
# COMPACT_ATOMS: atom_id res chain seq x y z
N MET A 1 -19.94 -16.71 25.14
CA MET A 1 -19.47 -17.03 23.78
C MET A 1 -18.36 -16.03 23.49
N TYR A 2 -17.11 -16.40 23.78
CA TYR A 2 -15.96 -15.56 23.45
C TYR A 2 -15.85 -15.52 21.92
N PRO A 3 -15.59 -14.36 21.29
CA PRO A 3 -15.18 -14.36 19.89
C PRO A 3 -13.93 -15.23 19.76
N ARG A 4 -13.94 -16.08 18.74
CA ARG A 4 -12.80 -16.93 18.36
C ARG A 4 -11.61 -16.02 18.04
N ASP A 5 -10.59 -16.06 18.88
CA ASP A 5 -9.27 -15.39 18.74
C ASP A 5 -8.40 -16.01 17.60
N ASP A 6 -9.00 -16.87 16.78
CA ASP A 6 -8.40 -17.67 15.71
C ASP A 6 -8.67 -17.14 14.30
N ALA A 7 -9.32 -15.98 14.16
CA ALA A 7 -9.23 -15.24 12.90
C ALA A 7 -7.77 -14.75 12.76
N PRO A 8 -7.08 -15.03 11.64
CA PRO A 8 -5.76 -14.47 11.41
C PRO A 8 -5.84 -12.95 11.62
N ASP A 9 -4.80 -12.35 12.21
CA ASP A 9 -4.72 -10.89 12.37
C ASP A 9 -4.73 -10.24 10.97
N THR A 10 -5.93 -10.02 10.44
CA THR A 10 -6.18 -9.49 9.10
C THR A 10 -6.02 -7.97 9.05
N GLU A 11 -5.83 -7.32 10.19
CA GLU A 11 -5.74 -5.88 10.25
C GLU A 11 -4.45 -5.36 9.62
N ILE A 12 -3.30 -6.00 9.90
CA ILE A 12 -2.03 -5.60 9.28
C ILE A 12 -2.10 -5.73 7.74
N PRO A 13 -2.51 -6.86 7.15
CA PRO A 13 -2.69 -6.97 5.69
C PRO A 13 -3.66 -5.94 5.09
N ARG A 14 -4.76 -5.61 5.77
CA ARG A 14 -5.71 -4.58 5.31
C ARG A 14 -5.07 -3.19 5.29
N LEU A 15 -4.38 -2.82 6.37
CA LEU A 15 -3.66 -1.55 6.46
C LEU A 15 -2.57 -1.43 5.38
N LEU A 16 -1.85 -2.53 5.12
CA LEU A 16 -0.83 -2.58 4.07
C LEU A 16 -1.45 -2.49 2.68
N SER A 17 -2.57 -3.14 2.43
CA SER A 17 -3.25 -3.11 1.14
C SER A 17 -3.67 -1.70 0.77
N PHE A 18 -4.25 -0.95 1.72
CA PHE A 18 -4.55 0.47 1.49
C PHE A 18 -3.29 1.32 1.33
N LEU A 19 -2.26 1.07 2.14
CA LEU A 19 -1.01 1.84 2.04
C LEU A 19 -0.32 1.65 0.68
N PHE A 20 -0.28 0.42 0.17
CA PHE A 20 0.30 0.10 -1.13
C PHE A 20 -0.55 0.64 -2.28
N LEU A 21 -1.88 0.55 -2.18
CA LEU A 21 -2.77 1.15 -3.17
C LEU A 21 -2.63 2.68 -3.20
N ALA A 22 -2.60 3.33 -2.03
CA ALA A 22 -2.39 4.77 -1.92
C ALA A 22 -1.04 5.19 -2.52
N PHE A 23 0.00 4.35 -2.40
CA PHE A 23 1.29 4.59 -3.02
C PHE A 23 1.22 4.61 -4.55
N CYS A 24 0.62 3.59 -5.18
CA CYS A 24 0.48 3.55 -6.64
C CYS A 24 -0.42 4.69 -7.17
N THR A 25 -1.51 4.97 -6.48
CA THR A 25 -2.53 5.93 -6.98
C THR A 25 -2.18 7.40 -6.79
N VAL A 26 -1.43 7.77 -5.75
CA VAL A 26 -1.15 9.18 -5.43
C VAL A 26 0.08 9.72 -6.18
N THR A 27 0.86 8.86 -6.81
CA THR A 27 2.18 9.23 -7.34
C THR A 27 2.16 9.52 -8.85
N ASP A 28 1.41 8.75 -9.64
CA ASP A 28 1.19 9.01 -11.07
C ASP A 28 -0.29 8.91 -11.52
N GLY A 29 -1.14 8.27 -10.72
CA GLY A 29 -2.59 8.20 -10.93
C GLY A 29 -3.07 7.02 -11.77
N ASP A 30 -2.20 6.13 -12.24
CA ASP A 30 -2.60 4.95 -13.00
C ASP A 30 -1.98 3.69 -12.39
N LEU A 31 -2.81 2.85 -11.77
CA LEU A 31 -2.37 1.54 -11.28
C LEU A 31 -2.14 0.60 -12.48
N ALA A 32 -0.88 0.39 -12.85
CA ALA A 32 -0.54 -0.53 -13.92
C ALA A 32 -0.81 -1.99 -13.48
N PRO A 33 -1.21 -2.90 -14.40
CA PRO A 33 -1.41 -4.31 -14.08
C PRO A 33 -0.19 -4.96 -13.41
N GLU A 34 1.01 -4.59 -13.84
CA GLU A 34 2.28 -5.07 -13.32
C GLU A 34 2.51 -4.65 -11.86
N GLU A 35 2.15 -3.42 -11.49
CA GLU A 35 2.24 -2.93 -10.11
C GLU A 35 1.25 -3.64 -9.19
N LEU A 36 0.05 -3.91 -9.70
CA LEU A 36 -0.99 -4.62 -8.97
C LEU A 36 -0.59 -6.08 -8.69
N GLU A 37 0.03 -6.76 -9.66
CA GLU A 37 0.57 -8.11 -9.47
C GLU A 37 1.68 -8.11 -8.41
N VAL A 38 2.63 -7.16 -8.50
CA VAL A 38 3.69 -7.02 -7.51
C VAL A 38 3.12 -6.73 -6.12
N MET A 39 2.13 -5.83 -6.02
CA MET A 39 1.45 -5.49 -4.77
C MET A 39 0.75 -6.70 -4.16
N ALA A 40 -0.01 -7.47 -4.94
CA ALA A 40 -0.66 -8.70 -4.48
C ALA A 40 0.36 -9.72 -3.97
N GLY A 41 1.48 -9.88 -4.69
CA GLY A 41 2.62 -10.69 -4.26
C GLY A 41 3.23 -10.22 -2.93
N ARG A 42 3.27 -8.90 -2.68
CA ARG A 42 3.74 -8.33 -1.41
C ARG A 42 2.76 -8.62 -0.30
N ILE A 43 1.46 -8.36 -0.48
CA ILE A 43 0.41 -8.64 0.50
C ILE A 43 0.43 -10.12 0.92
N LYS A 44 0.63 -11.05 -0.02
CA LYS A 44 0.74 -12.49 0.27
C LYS A 44 1.83 -12.83 1.28
N ARG A 45 2.98 -12.13 1.26
CA ARG A 45 4.07 -12.36 2.23
C ARG A 45 3.66 -12.05 3.67
N TRP A 46 2.70 -11.16 3.84
CA TRP A 46 2.15 -10.79 5.15
C TRP A 46 1.02 -11.72 5.62
N ILE A 47 0.64 -12.70 4.80
CA ILE A 47 -0.41 -13.68 5.08
C ILE A 47 0.08 -15.09 4.68
N PRO A 48 1.14 -15.62 5.32
CA PRO A 48 1.77 -16.87 4.89
C PRO A 48 0.82 -18.08 4.90
N ASP A 49 -0.18 -18.07 5.79
CA ASP A 49 -1.19 -19.13 5.94
C ASP A 49 -2.56 -18.75 5.34
N GLY A 50 -2.64 -17.64 4.59
CA GLY A 50 -3.89 -17.12 4.03
C GLY A 50 -4.27 -17.77 2.70
N ALA A 51 -5.57 -18.03 2.53
CA ALA A 51 -6.12 -18.35 1.21
C ALA A 51 -5.95 -17.15 0.25
N HIS A 52 -5.73 -17.42 -1.03
CA HIS A 52 -5.65 -16.39 -2.08
C HIS A 52 -6.86 -15.47 -2.11
N THR A 53 -8.05 -15.98 -1.77
CA THR A 53 -9.29 -15.19 -1.65
C THR A 53 -9.16 -14.02 -0.66
N HIS A 54 -8.33 -14.14 0.37
CA HIS A 54 -8.10 -13.04 1.31
C HIS A 54 -7.32 -11.89 0.68
N ILE A 55 -6.43 -12.17 -0.28
CA ILE A 55 -5.66 -11.11 -0.97
C ILE A 55 -6.61 -10.27 -1.81
N VAL A 56 -7.48 -10.92 -2.59
CA VAL A 56 -8.54 -10.27 -3.37
C VAL A 56 -9.40 -9.39 -2.47
N GLU A 57 -9.91 -9.96 -1.36
CA GLU A 57 -10.74 -9.23 -0.40
C GLU A 57 -10.04 -7.99 0.17
N PHE A 58 -8.73 -8.06 0.46
CA PHE A 58 -8.01 -6.92 1.01
C PHE A 58 -7.75 -5.82 -0.03
N VAL A 59 -7.47 -6.20 -1.27
CA VAL A 59 -7.32 -5.24 -2.38
C VAL A 59 -8.66 -4.57 -2.68
N GLU A 60 -9.76 -5.32 -2.74
CA GLU A 60 -11.11 -4.76 -2.93
C GLU A 60 -11.51 -3.83 -1.79
N GLN A 61 -11.24 -4.20 -0.54
CA GLN A 61 -11.48 -3.33 0.62
C GLN A 61 -10.64 -2.06 0.58
N ALA A 62 -9.38 -2.16 0.16
CA ALA A 62 -8.50 -1.02 -0.01
C ALA A 62 -9.03 -0.07 -1.11
N ALA A 63 -9.46 -0.61 -2.24
CA ALA A 63 -10.04 0.17 -3.33
C ALA A 63 -11.36 0.85 -2.95
N ALA A 64 -12.27 0.12 -2.29
CA ALA A 64 -13.51 0.70 -1.80
C ALA A 64 -13.25 1.82 -0.78
N LEU A 65 -12.23 1.66 0.08
CA LEU A 65 -11.81 2.71 0.99
C LEU A 65 -11.17 3.88 0.24
N TYR A 66 -10.37 3.64 -0.79
CA TYR A 66 -9.78 4.69 -1.63
C TYR A 66 -10.88 5.51 -2.32
N ASP A 67 -11.86 4.86 -2.96
CA ASP A 67 -12.96 5.53 -3.66
C ASP A 67 -13.85 6.37 -2.74
N ALA A 68 -13.88 6.05 -1.43
CA ALA A 68 -14.58 6.84 -0.44
C ALA A 68 -13.89 8.20 -0.14
N HIS A 69 -12.66 8.41 -0.61
CA HIS A 69 -11.91 9.65 -0.39
C HIS A 69 -12.22 10.72 -1.44
N GLU A 70 -12.46 11.95 -0.96
CA GLU A 70 -12.82 13.08 -1.82
C GLU A 70 -11.61 13.77 -2.46
N SER A 71 -10.38 13.38 -2.13
CA SER A 71 -9.14 13.95 -2.70
C SER A 71 -7.88 13.14 -2.37
N ASP A 72 -6.82 13.29 -3.17
CA ASP A 72 -5.51 12.67 -2.91
C ASP A 72 -4.92 13.13 -1.58
N ARG A 73 -5.21 14.37 -1.15
CA ARG A 73 -4.85 14.86 0.19
C ARG A 73 -5.49 14.02 1.30
N SER A 74 -6.75 13.63 1.13
CA SER A 74 -7.43 12.78 2.10
C SER A 74 -6.89 11.35 2.08
N VAL A 75 -6.55 10.81 0.90
CA VAL A 75 -5.87 9.51 0.77
C VAL A 75 -4.52 9.54 1.47
N TRP A 76 -3.71 10.58 1.24
CA TRP A 76 -2.42 10.79 1.89
C TRP A 76 -2.56 10.85 3.42
N SER A 77 -3.56 11.55 3.93
CA SER A 77 -3.84 11.62 5.37
C SER A 77 -4.14 10.23 5.93
N SER A 78 -4.99 9.46 5.27
CA SER A 78 -5.33 8.09 5.68
C SER A 78 -4.13 7.15 5.61
N ALA A 79 -3.32 7.22 4.55
CA ALA A 79 -2.07 6.47 4.44
C ALA A 79 -1.10 6.82 5.58
N SER A 80 -1.03 8.10 5.95
CA SER A 80 -0.24 8.57 7.09
C SER A 80 -0.73 7.99 8.41
N ASP A 81 -2.05 7.99 8.64
CA ASP A 81 -2.65 7.42 9.84
C ASP A 81 -2.44 5.90 9.91
N PHE A 82 -2.55 5.21 8.78
CA PHE A 82 -2.32 3.77 8.70
C PHE A 82 -0.86 3.42 8.97
N ALA A 83 0.10 4.21 8.46
CA ALA A 83 1.51 4.04 8.80
C ALA A 83 1.77 4.22 10.31
N ARG A 84 1.10 5.17 10.97
CA ARG A 84 1.19 5.35 12.43
C ARG A 84 0.59 4.16 13.18
N LEU A 85 -0.54 3.62 12.73
CA LEU A 85 -1.16 2.42 13.30
C LEU A 85 -0.25 1.20 13.13
N LEU A 86 0.28 0.98 11.93
CA LEU A 86 1.23 -0.09 11.62
C LEU A 86 2.45 -0.02 12.54
N ARG A 87 3.03 1.17 12.76
CA ARG A 87 4.15 1.35 13.67
C ARG A 87 3.86 0.81 15.08
N GLY A 88 2.64 0.98 15.59
CA GLY A 88 2.22 0.48 16.90
C GLY A 88 2.03 -1.04 16.97
N ARG A 89 1.89 -1.71 15.82
CA ARG A 89 1.49 -3.12 15.71
C ARG A 89 2.58 -4.04 15.18
N ILE A 90 3.55 -3.51 14.43
CA ILE A 90 4.61 -4.31 13.80
C ILE A 90 5.99 -4.00 14.38
N THR A 91 6.85 -5.02 14.38
CA THR A 91 8.24 -4.93 14.86
C THR A 91 9.09 -4.02 13.99
N GLN A 92 10.24 -3.57 14.50
CA GLN A 92 11.17 -2.75 13.71
C GLN A 92 11.67 -3.47 12.44
N ALA A 93 11.79 -4.81 12.47
CA ALA A 93 12.14 -5.60 11.29
C ALA A 93 11.03 -5.51 10.24
N GLN A 94 9.79 -5.78 10.64
CA GLN A 94 8.62 -5.65 9.77
C GLN A 94 8.45 -4.23 9.22
N ARG A 95 8.74 -3.18 9.99
CA ARG A 95 8.73 -1.81 9.46
C ARG A 95 9.72 -1.59 8.32
N ARG A 96 10.87 -2.27 8.33
CA ARG A 96 11.80 -2.26 7.20
C ARG A 96 11.22 -3.04 6.02
N ASP A 97 10.58 -4.17 6.28
CA ASP A 97 9.94 -4.98 5.24
C ASP A 97 8.85 -4.18 4.51
N VAL A 98 8.06 -3.34 5.21
CA VAL A 98 7.07 -2.44 4.58
C VAL A 98 7.74 -1.46 3.60
N ILE A 99 8.86 -0.86 4.00
CA ILE A 99 9.59 0.09 3.14
C ILE A 99 10.24 -0.64 1.96
N GLU A 100 10.77 -1.83 2.17
CA GLU A 100 11.30 -2.67 1.10
C GLU A 100 10.21 -3.04 0.09
N ASP A 101 9.01 -3.42 0.57
CA ASP A 101 7.89 -3.74 -0.29
C ASP A 101 7.43 -2.53 -1.11
N LEU A 102 7.35 -1.33 -0.52
CA LEU A 102 7.08 -0.09 -1.26
C LEU A 102 8.13 0.18 -2.34
N ILE A 103 9.42 0.01 -2.04
CA ILE A 103 10.51 0.20 -3.00
C ILE A 103 10.42 -0.83 -4.14
N VAL A 104 9.99 -2.06 -3.88
CA VAL A 104 9.83 -3.06 -4.94
C VAL A 104 8.62 -2.74 -5.81
N ILE A 105 7.51 -2.29 -5.22
CA ILE A 105 6.33 -1.84 -5.99
C ILE A 105 6.74 -0.69 -6.93
N ALA A 106 7.44 0.32 -6.40
CA ALA A 106 7.96 1.46 -7.17
C ALA A 106 8.92 1.08 -8.32
N LYS A 107 9.46 -0.13 -8.30
CA LYS A 107 10.41 -0.62 -9.31
C LYS A 107 9.76 -1.55 -10.32
N ALA A 108 8.46 -1.83 -10.20
CA ALA A 108 7.77 -2.81 -11.03
C ALA A 108 7.82 -2.42 -12.52
N ASP A 109 7.67 -1.14 -12.82
CA ASP A 109 7.73 -0.56 -14.16
C ASP A 109 9.16 -0.17 -14.61
N GLY A 110 10.13 -0.21 -13.68
CA GLY A 110 11.53 0.13 -13.89
C GLY A 110 11.87 1.61 -13.75
N VAL A 111 10.93 2.49 -13.41
CA VAL A 111 11.15 3.94 -13.29
C VAL A 111 10.57 4.47 -11.97
N ILE A 112 11.44 4.83 -11.03
CA ILE A 112 10.99 5.50 -9.81
C ILE A 112 10.89 7.01 -10.07
N VAL A 113 9.70 7.59 -9.91
CA VAL A 113 9.44 9.02 -10.08
C VAL A 113 9.54 9.80 -8.76
N ALA A 114 9.58 11.14 -8.85
CA ALA A 114 9.77 12.01 -7.69
C ALA A 114 8.66 11.82 -6.62
N GLY A 115 7.39 11.74 -7.05
CA GLY A 115 6.25 11.56 -6.13
C GLY A 115 6.33 10.27 -5.33
N GLU A 116 6.82 9.18 -5.92
CA GLU A 116 7.02 7.91 -5.23
C GLU A 116 8.11 7.99 -4.17
N ILE A 117 9.23 8.63 -4.50
CA ILE A 117 10.33 8.88 -3.55
C ILE A 117 9.80 9.69 -2.36
N GLU A 118 9.03 10.74 -2.63
CA GLU A 118 8.42 11.59 -1.62
C GLU A 118 7.46 10.83 -0.69
N PHE A 119 6.62 9.96 -1.27
CA PHE A 119 5.72 9.10 -0.50
C PHE A 119 6.51 8.13 0.38
N ILE A 120 7.50 7.43 -0.18
CA ILE A 120 8.34 6.48 0.57
C ILE A 120 9.03 7.20 1.73
N GLU A 121 9.68 8.34 1.48
CA GLU A 121 10.33 9.14 2.51
C GLU A 121 9.36 9.57 3.62
N HIS A 122 8.12 9.91 3.26
CA HIS A 122 7.09 10.24 4.23
C HIS A 122 6.73 9.06 5.13
N ILE A 123 6.47 7.89 4.55
CA ILE A 123 6.14 6.67 5.30
C ILE A 123 7.32 6.22 6.16
N MET A 124 8.56 6.33 5.66
CA MET A 124 9.77 6.04 6.43
C MET A 124 9.84 6.84 7.74
N ARG A 125 9.56 8.15 7.68
CA ARG A 125 9.50 9.01 8.87
C ARG A 125 8.44 8.54 9.86
N LEU A 126 7.24 8.20 9.37
CA LEU A 126 6.14 7.75 10.22
C LEU A 126 6.41 6.41 10.89
N LEU A 127 7.03 5.47 10.17
CA LEU A 127 7.47 4.17 10.69
C LEU A 127 8.73 4.26 11.56
N ALA A 128 9.34 5.44 11.67
CA ALA A 128 10.62 5.68 12.34
C ALA A 128 11.75 4.78 11.79
N ILE A 129 11.78 4.59 10.47
CA ILE A 129 12.90 3.98 9.76
C ILE A 129 13.83 5.09 9.31
N LYS A 130 15.11 4.95 9.64
CA LYS A 130 16.14 5.86 9.16
C LYS A 130 16.28 5.67 7.64
N ALA A 131 16.21 6.77 6.89
CA ALA A 131 16.48 6.76 5.46
C ALA A 131 17.80 6.05 5.13
N PRO A 132 17.85 5.11 4.16
CA PRO A 132 19.12 4.74 3.56
C PRO A 132 19.73 6.00 2.92
N HIS A 133 21.06 6.08 2.95
CA HIS A 133 21.80 7.24 2.44
C HIS A 133 21.36 7.60 1.01
N GLY A 134 20.87 8.83 0.80
CA GLY A 134 20.49 9.34 -0.53
C GLY A 134 19.08 9.94 -0.64
N LEU A 135 18.22 9.71 0.35
CA LEU A 135 16.88 10.31 0.45
C LEU A 135 16.93 11.64 1.25
N ARG A 136 16.11 12.62 0.86
CA ARG A 136 16.15 14.01 1.35
C ARG A 136 15.70 14.09 2.82
N GLU A 137 16.49 14.74 3.68
CA GLU A 137 16.07 15.07 5.04
C GLU A 137 15.29 16.39 5.04
N GLY A 138 13.96 16.33 4.99
CA GLY A 138 13.09 17.51 5.11
C GLY A 138 11.59 17.18 5.00
N PRO A 139 10.69 18.07 5.47
CA PRO A 139 9.26 17.92 5.17
C PRO A 139 9.07 18.10 3.66
N VAL A 140 8.58 17.04 3.02
CA VAL A 140 8.08 17.11 1.65
C VAL A 140 6.58 17.32 1.74
N GLU A 141 6.10 18.45 1.24
CA GLU A 141 4.68 18.63 0.98
C GLU A 141 4.40 18.06 -0.42
N PRO A 142 3.59 17.00 -0.54
CA PRO A 142 3.23 16.46 -1.85
C PRO A 142 2.46 17.50 -2.68
N GLU A 143 2.80 17.59 -3.97
CA GLU A 143 2.00 18.28 -4.97
C GLU A 143 0.87 17.34 -5.42
N PHE A 144 -0.39 17.76 -5.28
CA PHE A 144 -1.56 16.93 -5.57
C PHE A 144 -2.27 17.43 -6.83
N GLU A 145 -2.26 16.64 -7.91
CA GLU A 145 -3.13 16.82 -9.08
C GLU A 145 -3.99 15.55 -9.24
N ARG A 146 -5.33 15.68 -9.15
CA ARG A 146 -6.22 14.51 -9.27
C ARG A 146 -6.14 13.91 -10.66
N THR A 147 -5.73 12.64 -10.76
CA THR A 147 -5.72 11.89 -12.03
C THR A 147 -6.56 10.61 -12.05
N ALA A 148 -6.90 9.99 -10.91
CA ALA A 148 -7.46 8.63 -10.92
C ALA A 148 -8.87 8.49 -10.33
N SER A 149 -9.77 7.83 -11.07
CA SER A 149 -10.94 7.12 -10.52
C SER A 149 -10.70 5.63 -10.76
N LEU A 150 -10.57 4.83 -9.71
CA LEU A 150 -10.48 3.37 -9.88
C LEU A 150 -11.87 2.88 -10.30
N THR A 151 -12.01 2.36 -11.52
CA THR A 151 -13.28 1.74 -11.90
C THR A 151 -13.29 0.29 -11.39
N ASN A 152 -14.42 -0.16 -10.84
CA ASN A 152 -14.64 -1.55 -10.41
C ASN A 152 -14.27 -2.61 -11.47
N MET A 153 -14.18 -2.21 -12.75
CA MET A 153 -13.82 -3.07 -13.87
C MET A 153 -12.31 -3.36 -13.96
N GLN A 154 -11.44 -2.45 -13.52
CA GLN A 154 -9.98 -2.65 -13.52
C GLN A 154 -9.54 -3.66 -12.47
N ILE A 155 -10.16 -3.63 -11.29
CA ILE A 155 -9.86 -4.55 -10.19
C ILE A 155 -10.30 -5.98 -10.56
N ALA A 156 -11.50 -6.13 -11.12
CA ALA A 156 -12.03 -7.44 -11.51
C ALA A 156 -11.29 -8.09 -12.69
N ALA A 157 -10.87 -7.31 -13.69
CA ALA A 157 -10.16 -7.83 -14.86
C ALA A 157 -8.72 -8.30 -14.58
N ILE A 158 -8.11 -7.83 -13.48
CA ILE A 158 -6.71 -8.13 -13.14
C ILE A 158 -6.61 -9.27 -12.11
N LEU A 159 -7.65 -9.46 -11.28
CA LEU A 159 -7.73 -10.57 -10.32
C LEU A 159 -8.21 -11.90 -10.95
N ASP A 160 -8.60 -11.88 -12.22
CA ASP A 160 -9.00 -13.07 -13.02
C ASP A 160 -7.79 -13.81 -13.64
N LEU A 161 -6.56 -13.52 -13.19
CA LEU A 161 -5.33 -14.15 -13.69
C LEU A 161 -5.00 -15.54 -13.08
N ASP A 162 -5.91 -16.15 -12.33
CA ASP A 162 -5.77 -17.52 -11.81
C ASP A 162 -6.26 -18.59 -12.82
N GLU A 163 -5.72 -18.57 -14.05
CA GLU A 163 -5.72 -19.74 -14.95
C GLU A 163 -4.32 -20.09 -15.53
N LEU A 164 -3.22 -19.74 -14.85
CA LEU A 164 -1.87 -20.24 -15.17
C LEU A 164 -1.07 -20.76 -13.96
#